data_AF-A0A832JVU1-F1
#
_entry.id   AF-A0A832JVU1-F1
#
_cell.length_a   1.000
_cell.length_b   1.000
_cell.length_c   1.000
_cell.angle_alpha   90.00
_cell.angle_beta   90.00
_cell.angle_gamma   90.00
#
_symmetry.space_group_name_H-M   'P 1'
#
loop_
_entity.id
_entity.type
_entity.pdbx_description
1 polymer ?
#
loop_
_entity_poly.entity_id
_entity_poly.type
_entity_poly.pdbx_seq_one_letter_code
_entity_poly.pdbx_strand_id
1 'polypeptide(L)'
;MEYVTLAHGSGGVEMSDLLEKIIFSRVKPGFRRVSSGVGLDEADDGSSIPLPGGGHLVVSVDSYTVNPPFFPGGNIGVLAAA
;
A
#
# COMPACT_ATOMS: atom_id res chain seq x y z
N MET A 1 26.31 -3.29 -7.30
CA MET A 1 25.40 -3.45 -6.15
C MET A 1 24.12 -2.72 -6.49
N GLU A 2 22.99 -3.37 -6.29
CA GLU A 2 21.68 -2.73 -6.42
C GLU A 2 21.39 -1.98 -5.10
N TYR A 3 20.93 -0.73 -5.18
CA TYR A 3 20.65 0.12 -4.02
C TYR A 3 19.23 0.65 -4.09
N VAL A 4 18.64 0.97 -2.93
CA VAL A 4 17.37 1.69 -2.88
C VAL A 4 17.61 3.15 -3.27
N THR A 5 16.79 3.68 -4.16
CA THR A 5 16.87 5.07 -4.65
C THR A 5 15.57 5.81 -4.35
N LEU A 6 15.56 7.15 -4.52
CA LEU A 6 14.34 7.95 -4.37
C LEU A 6 13.23 7.56 -5.37
N ALA A 7 13.60 7.09 -6.57
CA ALA A 7 12.63 6.66 -7.57
C ALA A 7 11.82 5.44 -7.11
N HIS A 8 12.36 4.59 -6.24
CA HIS A 8 11.63 3.47 -5.67
C HIS A 8 10.50 3.87 -4.71
N GLY A 9 10.44 5.13 -4.28
CA GLY A 9 9.40 5.66 -3.38
C GLY A 9 8.56 6.79 -4.01
N SER A 10 8.66 7.00 -5.33
CA SER A 10 7.97 8.10 -6.02
C SER A 10 6.60 7.73 -6.60
N GLY A 11 6.15 6.47 -6.43
CA GLY A 11 4.88 5.99 -6.97
C GLY A 11 4.90 5.57 -8.45
N GLY A 12 6.07 5.64 -9.10
CA GLY A 12 6.24 5.36 -10.52
C GLY A 12 6.58 3.90 -10.87
N VAL A 13 7.03 3.69 -12.10
CA VAL A 13 7.37 2.37 -12.66
C VAL A 13 8.44 1.66 -11.82
N GLU A 14 9.41 2.41 -11.31
CA GLU A 14 10.51 1.89 -10.49
C GLU A 14 10.02 1.35 -9.13
N MET A 15 8.97 1.95 -8.56
CA MET A 15 8.31 1.41 -7.36
C MET A 15 7.57 0.12 -7.69
N SER A 16 6.78 0.09 -8.76
CA SER A 16 6.04 -1.11 -9.18
C SER A 16 6.97 -2.29 -9.43
N ASP A 17 8.08 -2.06 -10.12
CA ASP A 17 9.13 -3.07 -10.34
C ASP A 17 9.72 -3.61 -9.03
N LEU A 18 9.95 -2.72 -8.05
CA LEU A 18 10.45 -3.10 -6.73
C LEU A 18 9.43 -3.97 -5.98
N LEU A 19 8.16 -3.57 -5.98
CA LEU A 19 7.07 -4.30 -5.32
C LEU A 19 6.92 -5.71 -5.90
N GLU A 20 6.90 -5.85 -7.22
CA GLU A 20 6.85 -7.16 -7.90
C GLU A 20 8.03 -8.05 -7.51
N LYS A 21 9.25 -7.53 -7.62
CA LYS A 21 10.48 -8.31 -7.44
C LYS A 21 10.73 -8.70 -5.98
N ILE A 22 10.36 -7.85 -5.01
CA ILE A 22 10.77 -8.02 -3.61
C ILE A 22 9.60 -8.30 -2.68
N ILE A 23 8.45 -7.65 -2.87
CA ILE A 23 7.32 -7.79 -1.96
C ILE A 23 6.42 -8.92 -2.44
N PHE A 24 5.78 -8.76 -3.60
CA PHE A 24 4.77 -9.71 -4.10
C PHE A 24 5.38 -11.09 -4.30
N SER A 25 6.59 -11.19 -4.86
CA SER A 25 7.28 -12.49 -5.04
C SER A 25 7.57 -13.23 -3.74
N ARG A 26 7.69 -12.54 -2.60
CA ARG A 26 8.13 -13.14 -1.32
C ARG A 26 7.02 -13.39 -0.31
N VAL A 27 5.90 -12.68 -0.41
CA VAL A 27 4.74 -12.95 0.45
C VAL A 27 4.18 -14.33 0.08
N LYS A 28 4.07 -15.23 1.07
CA LYS A 28 3.57 -16.59 0.83
C LYS A 28 2.11 -16.54 0.38
N PRO A 29 1.67 -17.41 -0.55
CA PRO A 29 0.30 -17.39 -1.07
C PRO A 29 -0.81 -17.35 -0.01
N GLY A 30 -0.64 -18.06 1.12
CA GLY A 30 -1.61 -18.07 2.22
C GLY A 30 -1.77 -16.75 2.98
N PHE A 31 -0.89 -15.77 2.77
CA PHE A 31 -0.96 -14.42 3.36
C PHE A 31 -1.34 -13.34 2.35
N ARG A 32 -1.58 -13.70 1.08
CA ARG A 32 -1.88 -12.71 0.05
C ARG A 32 -3.32 -12.27 0.02
N ARG A 33 -4.27 -13.09 0.49
CA ARG A 33 -5.69 -12.74 0.55
C ARG A 33 -6.42 -13.51 1.65
N VAL A 34 -7.62 -13.03 2.00
CA VAL A 34 -8.52 -13.71 2.93
C VAL A 34 -9.76 -14.20 2.17
N SER A 35 -9.92 -15.52 2.05
CA SER A 35 -11.03 -16.16 1.34
C SER A 35 -11.21 -15.59 -0.08
N SER A 36 -12.44 -15.17 -0.44
CA SER A 36 -12.80 -14.54 -1.71
C SER A 36 -12.59 -13.02 -1.75
N GLY A 37 -11.86 -12.45 -0.80
CA GLY A 37 -11.57 -11.03 -0.75
C GLY A 37 -10.44 -10.58 -1.68
N VAL A 38 -10.44 -9.30 -2.05
CA VAL A 38 -9.32 -8.61 -2.69
C VAL A 38 -8.09 -8.62 -1.78
N GLY A 39 -6.93 -8.95 -2.33
CA GLY A 39 -5.68 -9.05 -1.60
C GLY A 39 -4.51 -8.45 -2.37
N LEU A 40 -3.32 -9.00 -2.12
CA LEU A 40 -2.06 -8.44 -2.59
C LEU A 40 -1.82 -8.64 -4.09
N ASP A 41 -2.38 -9.70 -4.69
CA ASP A 41 -2.14 -9.99 -6.12
C ASP A 41 -2.87 -8.98 -7.02
N GLU A 42 -3.89 -8.30 -6.50
CA GLU A 42 -4.65 -7.29 -7.22
C GLU A 42 -3.97 -5.91 -7.19
N ALA A 43 -3.05 -5.68 -6.23
CA ALA A 43 -2.32 -4.42 -6.04
C ALA A 43 -3.22 -3.17 -6.10
N ASP A 44 -4.40 -3.28 -5.50
CA ASP A 44 -5.44 -2.24 -5.44
C ASP A 44 -5.19 -1.26 -4.28
N ASP A 45 -6.03 -0.23 -4.15
CA ASP A 45 -5.93 0.82 -3.10
C ASP A 45 -6.10 0.28 -1.66
N GLY A 46 -6.56 -0.97 -1.51
CA GLY A 46 -6.73 -1.64 -0.24
C GLY A 46 -7.10 -3.11 -0.38
N SER A 47 -7.24 -3.79 0.75
CA SER A 47 -7.70 -5.19 0.81
C SER A 47 -9.14 -5.26 1.29
N SER A 48 -9.86 -6.31 0.87
CA SER A 48 -11.20 -6.60 1.37
C SER A 48 -11.22 -7.94 2.09
N ILE A 49 -11.87 -7.99 3.25
CA ILE A 49 -12.02 -9.22 4.04
C ILE A 49 -13.52 -9.52 4.14
N PRO A 50 -14.00 -10.62 3.52
CA PRO A 50 -15.39 -11.04 3.65
C PRO A 50 -15.72 -11.35 5.11
N LEU A 51 -16.84 -10.80 5.60
CA LEU A 51 -17.33 -11.00 6.96
C LEU A 51 -18.51 -11.99 6.97
N PRO A 52 -18.73 -12.71 8.09
CA PRO A 52 -19.97 -13.45 8.30
C PRO A 52 -21.19 -12.52 8.12
N GLY A 53 -22.17 -12.93 7.32
CA GLY A 53 -23.36 -12.12 7.01
C GLY A 53 -23.28 -11.34 5.69
N GLY A 54 -22.22 -11.49 4.91
CA GLY A 54 -22.15 -11.01 3.51
C GLY A 54 -21.60 -9.59 3.33
N GLY A 55 -21.17 -8.92 4.41
CA GLY A 55 -20.44 -7.65 4.34
C GLY A 55 -18.93 -7.85 4.11
N HIS A 56 -18.21 -6.75 3.88
CA HIS A 56 -16.75 -6.75 3.75
C HIS A 56 -16.14 -5.70 4.70
N LEU A 57 -15.04 -6.06 5.37
CA LEU A 57 -14.14 -5.09 6.00
C LEU A 57 -13.09 -4.69 4.97
N VAL A 58 -12.98 -3.39 4.69
CA VAL A 58 -11.91 -2.86 3.83
C VAL A 58 -10.80 -2.30 4.71
N VAL A 59 -9.55 -2.66 4.39
CA VAL A 59 -8.36 -2.20 5.12
C VAL A 59 -7.36 -1.67 4.12
N SER A 60 -6.91 -0.44 4.35
CA SER A 60 -5.78 0.17 3.65
C SER A 60 -4.83 0.80 4.67
N VAL A 61 -3.60 1.06 4.25
CA VAL A 61 -2.56 1.67 5.08
C VAL A 61 -1.67 2.53 4.22
N ASP A 62 -1.33 3.71 4.74
CA ASP A 62 -0.36 4.60 4.13
C ASP A 62 0.59 5.18 5.18
N SER A 63 1.73 5.67 4.70
CA SER A 63 2.72 6.39 5.51
C SER A 63 3.07 7.71 4.84
N TYR A 64 3.10 8.77 5.65
CA TYR A 64 3.27 10.14 5.16
C TYR A 64 4.62 10.68 5.62
N THR A 65 5.41 11.18 4.68
CA THR A 65 6.78 11.69 4.92
C THR A 65 6.97 13.12 4.38
N VAL A 66 5.86 13.84 4.19
CA VAL A 66 5.88 15.23 3.68
C VAL A 66 6.78 16.13 4.54
N ASN A 67 7.54 16.99 3.87
CA ASN A 67 8.45 17.93 4.51
C ASN A 67 8.41 19.29 3.77
N PRO A 68 8.13 20.42 4.46
CA PRO A 68 7.91 20.55 5.90
C PRO A 68 6.59 19.90 6.37
N PRO A 69 6.47 19.48 7.64
CA PRO A 69 5.23 18.88 8.15
C PRO A 69 4.02 19.84 8.20
N PHE A 70 4.27 21.16 8.18
CA PHE A 70 3.25 22.21 8.12
C PHE A 70 3.54 23.10 6.91
N PHE A 71 2.54 23.33 6.07
CA PHE A 71 2.70 24.03 4.80
C PHE A 71 1.43 24.82 4.44
N PRO A 72 1.49 25.81 3.53
CA PRO A 72 0.32 26.52 3.08
C PRO A 72 -0.76 25.56 2.55
N GLY A 73 -1.93 25.56 3.17
CA GLY A 73 -3.05 24.69 2.80
C GLY A 73 -3.18 23.39 3.61
N GLY A 74 -2.26 23.06 4.53
CA GLY A 74 -2.40 21.85 5.33
C GLY A 74 -1.23 21.50 6.25
N ASN A 75 -1.25 20.26 6.72
CA ASN A 75 -0.17 19.66 7.48
C ASN A 75 -0.17 18.14 7.28
N ILE A 76 0.88 17.47 7.75
CA ILE A 76 1.03 16.01 7.66
C ILE A 76 -0.15 15.23 8.25
N GLY A 77 -0.77 15.73 9.32
CA GLY A 77 -1.94 15.11 9.94
C GLY A 77 -3.19 15.22 9.08
N VAL A 78 -3.37 16.34 8.36
CA VAL A 78 -4.44 16.50 7.38
C VAL A 78 -4.25 15.54 6.20
N LEU A 79 -3.02 15.42 5.67
CA LEU A 79 -2.74 14.43 4.63
C LEU A 79 -3.00 12.99 5.11
N ALA A 80 -2.68 12.70 6.37
CA ALA A 80 -2.85 11.37 6.94
C ALA A 80 -4.31 10.93 7.15
N ALA A 81 -5.24 11.89 7.21
CA ALA A 81 -6.65 11.62 7.46
C ALA A 81 -7.53 11.82 6.22
N ALA A 82 -6.99 12.42 5.16
CA ALA A 82 -7.71 12.72 3.91
C ALA A 82 -7.81 11.47 3.03
#